data_AF-A0A6P0MD18-F1
#
_entry.id   AF-A0A6P0MD18-F1
#
_cell.length_a   1.000
_cell.length_b   1.000
_cell.length_c   1.000
_cell.angle_alpha   90.00
_cell.angle_beta   90.00
_cell.angle_gamma   90.00
#
_symmetry.space_group_name_H-M   'P 1'
#
loop_
_entity.id
_entity.type
_entity.pdbx_description
1 polymer ?
#
loop_
_entity_poly.entity_id
_entity_poly.type
_entity_poly.pdbx_seq_one_letter_code
_entity_poly.pdbx_strand_id
1 'polypeptide(L)'
;PEIPTLEEFINQLKDILKAEQKRTSNAWINLSRLSYLFESKYQLTLNQVVSLRLPGKLTTDIFSDYPKDFVTHHIPGTSNFYITLFEKPISFIKKTSSLKTIQLKPTVKPLSKIESKSDLEEILVKLLKDLKTNYKDPYVPIAHIATEFKKQYSRPITQLMRDLNLKGTFPKFLQSLGAFKLKKVGKAYQVALRLDGLNALVIEQ
;
A
#
# COMPACT_ATOMS: atom_id res chain seq x y z
N PRO A 1 3.28 -24.53 22.10
CA PRO A 1 4.33 -23.75 21.42
C PRO A 1 5.31 -23.16 22.43
N GLU A 2 6.61 -23.38 22.24
CA GLU A 2 7.64 -22.79 23.08
C GLU A 2 7.73 -21.28 22.83
N ILE A 3 7.76 -20.48 23.90
CA ILE A 3 7.79 -19.02 23.77
C ILE A 3 9.23 -18.61 23.42
N PRO A 4 9.49 -17.99 22.26
CA PRO A 4 10.85 -17.60 21.89
C PRO A 4 11.42 -16.60 22.91
N THR A 5 12.74 -16.61 23.06
CA THR A 5 13.45 -15.53 23.77
C THR A 5 13.27 -14.21 23.03
N LEU A 6 13.62 -13.10 23.69
CA LEU A 6 13.48 -11.78 23.08
C LEU A 6 14.35 -11.63 21.82
N GLU A 7 15.58 -12.15 21.84
CA GLU A 7 16.47 -12.11 20.67
C GLU A 7 15.97 -12.98 19.52
N GLU A 8 15.50 -14.19 19.80
CA GLU A 8 14.89 -15.07 18.80
C GLU A 8 13.63 -14.42 18.21
N PHE A 9 12.79 -13.81 19.04
CA PHE A 9 11.60 -13.11 18.57
C PHE A 9 11.95 -11.97 17.61
N ILE A 10 12.96 -11.15 17.94
CA ILE A 10 13.44 -10.08 17.08
C ILE A 10 13.97 -10.63 15.74
N ASN A 11 14.73 -11.73 15.77
CA ASN A 11 15.21 -12.39 14.56
C ASN A 11 14.08 -12.98 13.71
N GLN A 12 13.06 -13.57 14.34
CA GLN A 12 11.88 -14.09 13.65
C GLN A 12 11.10 -12.97 12.94
N LEU A 13 10.95 -11.80 13.57
CA LEU A 13 10.33 -10.62 12.95
C LEU A 13 11.14 -10.14 11.74
N LYS A 14 12.47 -10.07 11.88
CA LYS A 14 13.38 -9.71 10.78
C LYS A 14 13.21 -10.67 9.60
N ASP A 15 13.20 -11.98 9.84
CA ASP A 15 13.08 -12.96 8.76
C ASP A 15 11.76 -12.84 8.00
N ILE A 16 10.64 -12.63 8.71
CA ILE A 16 9.34 -12.41 8.08
C ILE A 16 9.34 -11.13 7.25
N LEU A 17 9.87 -10.04 7.80
CA LEU A 17 9.98 -8.76 7.09
C LEU A 17 10.83 -8.92 5.82
N LYS A 18 12.03 -9.50 5.90
CA LYS A 18 12.88 -9.74 4.72
C LYS A 18 12.20 -10.59 3.67
N ALA A 19 11.54 -11.67 4.08
CA ALA A 19 10.86 -12.56 3.16
C ALA A 19 9.69 -11.86 2.45
N GLU A 20 8.88 -11.11 3.20
CA GLU A 20 7.74 -10.38 2.64
C GLU A 20 8.21 -9.23 1.74
N GLN A 21 9.24 -8.49 2.13
CA GLN A 21 9.84 -7.43 1.32
C GLN A 21 10.34 -7.95 -0.03
N LYS A 22 11.01 -9.11 -0.04
CA LYS A 22 11.45 -9.79 -1.28
C LYS A 22 10.27 -10.26 -2.11
N ARG A 23 9.23 -10.80 -1.47
CA ARG A 23 8.03 -11.33 -2.15
C ARG A 23 7.22 -10.24 -2.83
N THR A 24 7.08 -9.08 -2.21
CA THR A 24 6.24 -7.98 -2.72
C THR A 24 7.03 -6.86 -3.39
N SER A 25 8.36 -6.91 -3.38
CA SER A 25 9.25 -5.81 -3.77
C SER A 25 8.87 -4.48 -3.09
N ASN A 26 8.40 -4.56 -1.85
CA ASN A 26 7.94 -3.41 -1.07
C ASN A 26 8.62 -3.45 0.29
N ALA A 27 9.41 -2.41 0.59
CA ALA A 27 10.11 -2.29 1.85
C ALA A 27 9.16 -2.12 3.05
N TRP A 28 7.99 -1.51 2.84
CA TRP A 28 7.06 -1.16 3.91
C TRP A 28 6.01 -2.23 4.11
N ILE A 29 6.11 -2.95 5.22
CA ILE A 29 5.17 -4.00 5.59
C ILE A 29 4.21 -3.50 6.66
N ASN A 30 2.89 -3.67 6.44
CA ASN A 30 1.88 -3.26 7.41
C ASN A 30 1.89 -4.21 8.63
N LEU A 31 1.71 -3.67 9.84
CA LEU A 31 1.69 -4.43 11.09
C LEU A 31 0.67 -5.57 11.06
N SER A 32 -0.53 -5.34 10.52
CA SER A 32 -1.56 -6.38 10.43
C SER A 32 -1.10 -7.57 9.57
N ARG A 33 -0.33 -7.28 8.51
CA ARG A 33 0.25 -8.30 7.64
C ARG A 33 1.37 -9.04 8.35
N LEU A 34 2.24 -8.33 9.06
CA LEU A 34 3.29 -8.91 9.87
C LEU A 34 2.72 -9.84 10.96
N SER A 35 1.69 -9.40 11.69
CA SER A 35 0.98 -10.20 12.69
C SER A 35 0.43 -11.49 12.10
N TYR A 36 -0.26 -11.40 10.95
CA TYR A 36 -0.80 -12.56 10.26
C TYR A 36 0.30 -13.56 9.85
N LEU A 37 1.40 -13.06 9.29
CA LEU A 37 2.52 -13.91 8.85
C LEU A 37 3.22 -14.58 10.03
N PHE A 38 3.38 -13.86 11.14
CA PHE A 38 3.98 -14.39 12.36
C PHE A 38 3.11 -15.49 12.97
N GLU A 39 1.81 -15.25 13.12
CA GLU A 39 0.86 -16.23 13.65
C GLU A 39 0.76 -17.46 12.75
N SER A 40 0.72 -17.27 11.43
CA SER A 40 0.69 -18.37 10.47
C SER A 40 1.94 -19.25 10.54
N LYS A 41 3.12 -18.65 10.79
CA LYS A 41 4.41 -19.36 10.78
C LYS A 41 4.72 -20.05 12.11
N TYR A 42 4.41 -19.41 13.23
CA TYR A 42 4.83 -19.87 14.56
C TYR A 42 3.67 -20.29 15.47
N GLN A 43 2.43 -20.20 14.99
CA GLN A 43 1.21 -20.52 15.76
C GLN A 43 1.13 -19.77 17.10
N LEU A 44 1.69 -18.56 17.13
CA LEU A 44 1.74 -17.64 18.26
C LEU A 44 1.43 -16.24 17.76
N THR A 45 0.67 -15.46 18.53
CA THR A 45 0.43 -14.05 18.20
C THR A 45 1.57 -13.18 18.72
N LEU A 46 1.82 -12.06 18.05
CA LEU A 46 2.79 -11.06 18.52
C LEU A 46 2.45 -10.59 19.95
N ASN A 47 1.17 -10.38 20.23
CA ASN A 47 0.74 -9.91 21.55
C ASN A 47 1.03 -10.94 22.66
N GLN A 48 0.90 -12.24 22.38
CA GLN A 48 1.26 -13.29 23.34
C GLN A 48 2.74 -13.24 23.67
N VAL A 49 3.62 -13.17 22.67
CA VAL A 49 5.07 -13.12 22.90
C VAL A 49 5.47 -11.83 23.62
N VAL A 50 4.91 -10.68 23.22
CA VAL A 50 5.19 -9.39 23.84
C VAL A 50 4.69 -9.34 25.28
N SER A 51 3.45 -9.76 25.56
CA SER A 51 2.91 -9.73 26.92
C SER A 51 3.69 -10.61 27.89
N LEU A 52 4.29 -11.70 27.40
CA LEU A 52 5.08 -12.64 28.20
C LEU A 52 6.54 -12.21 28.39
N ARG A 53 7.15 -11.56 27.39
CA ARG A 53 8.57 -11.16 27.44
C ARG A 53 8.78 -9.69 27.83
N LEU A 54 7.77 -8.85 27.67
CA LEU A 54 7.78 -7.40 27.87
C LEU A 54 6.47 -6.97 28.58
N PRO A 55 6.31 -7.27 29.88
CA PRO A 55 5.09 -6.94 30.61
C PRO A 55 4.82 -5.43 30.60
N GLY A 56 3.58 -5.05 30.29
CA GLY A 56 3.16 -3.64 30.21
C GLY A 56 3.49 -2.94 28.88
N LYS A 57 4.07 -3.63 27.91
CA LYS A 57 4.35 -3.09 26.56
C LYS A 57 3.30 -3.56 25.55
N LEU A 58 2.99 -2.70 24.59
CA LEU A 58 2.17 -3.03 23.43
C LEU A 58 3.01 -3.65 22.32
N THR A 59 2.35 -4.37 21.41
CA THR A 59 3.01 -4.93 20.21
C THR A 59 3.68 -3.85 19.36
N THR A 60 3.17 -2.62 19.36
CA THR A 60 3.79 -1.50 18.65
C THR A 60 5.08 -1.02 19.30
N ASP A 61 5.18 -1.13 20.62
CA ASP A 61 6.28 -0.56 21.39
C ASP A 61 7.59 -1.27 21.10
N ILE A 62 7.54 -2.57 20.77
CA ILE A 62 8.74 -3.32 20.38
C ILE A 62 9.43 -2.72 19.16
N PHE A 63 8.68 -2.15 18.21
CA PHE A 63 9.28 -1.54 17.03
C PHE A 63 9.87 -0.15 17.32
N SER A 64 9.36 0.53 18.35
CA SER A 64 9.90 1.82 18.82
C SER A 64 11.09 1.64 19.77
N ASP A 65 11.10 0.56 20.57
CA ASP A 65 12.16 0.25 21.53
C ASP A 65 13.43 -0.32 20.85
N TYR A 66 13.31 -0.80 19.61
CA TYR A 66 14.41 -1.36 18.81
C TYR A 66 14.68 -0.57 17.51
N PRO A 67 15.00 0.75 17.59
CA PRO A 67 15.19 1.60 16.41
C PRO A 67 16.44 1.25 15.60
N LYS A 68 17.36 0.46 16.17
CA LYS A 68 18.53 -0.08 15.45
C LYS A 68 18.16 -1.17 14.45
N ASP A 69 17.05 -1.86 14.70
CA ASP A 69 16.59 -3.00 13.92
C ASP A 69 15.40 -2.66 13.03
N PHE A 70 14.49 -1.82 13.53
CA PHE A 70 13.23 -1.48 12.86
C PHE A 70 13.08 0.03 12.63
N VAL A 71 12.45 0.37 11.50
CA VAL A 71 11.95 1.72 11.22
C VAL A 71 10.44 1.65 11.13
N THR A 72 9.78 2.55 11.84
CA THR A 72 8.32 2.63 11.88
C THR A 72 7.83 3.85 11.12
N HIS A 73 6.75 3.69 10.38
CA HIS A 73 6.01 4.79 9.79
C HIS A 73 4.54 4.66 10.17
N HIS A 74 4.07 5.63 10.94
CA HIS A 74 2.68 5.76 11.32
C HIS A 74 2.03 6.85 10.47
N ILE A 75 0.87 6.57 9.88
CA ILE A 75 0.11 7.59 9.17
C ILE A 75 -0.83 8.26 10.17
N PRO A 76 -0.62 9.55 10.51
CA PRO A 76 -1.46 10.26 11.47
C PRO A 76 -2.94 10.19 11.09
N GLY A 77 -3.80 9.97 12.09
CA GLY A 77 -5.25 9.84 11.89
C GLY A 77 -5.71 8.50 11.32
N THR A 78 -4.84 7.49 11.22
CA THR A 78 -5.23 6.11 10.85
C THR A 78 -4.55 5.11 11.78
N SER A 79 -5.09 3.90 11.90
CA SER A 79 -4.43 2.77 12.58
C SER A 79 -3.37 2.06 11.73
N ASN A 80 -2.94 2.66 10.60
CA ASN A 80 -1.96 2.04 9.73
C ASN A 80 -0.56 2.27 10.25
N PHE A 81 0.06 1.19 10.71
CA PHE A 81 1.43 1.14 11.19
C PHE A 81 2.27 0.30 10.23
N TYR A 82 3.33 0.87 9.68
CA TYR A 82 4.25 0.19 8.75
C TYR A 82 5.62 0.02 9.39
N ILE A 83 6.25 -1.12 9.10
CA ILE A 83 7.58 -1.50 9.59
C ILE A 83 8.46 -1.87 8.41
N THR A 84 9.72 -1.44 8.46
CA THR A 84 10.79 -1.90 7.58
C THR A 84 12.06 -2.15 8.41
N LEU A 85 13.02 -2.88 7.83
CA LEU A 85 14.33 -3.12 8.43
C LEU A 85 15.36 -2.09 7.98
N PHE A 86 16.26 -1.70 8.89
CA PHE A 86 17.44 -0.91 8.56
C PHE A 86 18.57 -1.83 8.08
N GLU A 87 18.44 -2.40 6.88
CA GLU A 87 19.56 -3.12 6.28
C GLU A 87 20.55 -2.09 5.70
N LYS A 88 21.82 -2.14 6.14
CA LYS A 88 22.93 -1.47 5.41
C LYS A 88 22.74 -1.78 3.93
N PRO A 89 22.83 -0.79 3.03
CA PRO A 89 22.28 -0.88 1.68
C PRO A 89 22.86 -2.10 0.95
N ILE A 90 22.10 -3.19 0.94
CA ILE A 90 22.45 -4.40 0.19
C ILE A 90 22.11 -4.07 -1.25
N SER A 91 23.11 -3.54 -1.96
CA SER A 91 23.36 -3.74 -3.41
C SER A 91 22.17 -3.70 -4.40
N PHE A 92 21.05 -3.04 -4.09
CA PHE A 92 20.04 -2.68 -5.10
C PHE A 92 20.58 -1.67 -6.14
N ILE A 93 21.76 -1.10 -5.89
CA ILE A 93 22.51 -0.31 -6.87
C ILE A 93 23.44 -1.22 -7.69
N LYS A 94 22.89 -2.16 -8.45
CA LYS A 94 23.63 -2.76 -9.58
C LYS A 94 22.73 -3.28 -10.70
N LYS A 95 21.77 -2.44 -11.13
CA LYS A 95 21.47 -2.14 -12.55
C LYS A 95 20.44 -1.01 -12.65
N THR A 96 20.84 0.18 -12.23
CA THR A 96 20.40 1.40 -12.90
C THR A 96 21.65 2.23 -13.10
N SER A 97 22.21 2.14 -14.30
CA SER A 97 23.20 3.11 -14.75
C SER A 97 22.63 4.51 -14.53
N SER A 98 23.44 5.38 -13.93
CA SER A 98 23.17 6.79 -13.56
C SER A 98 22.25 7.03 -12.34
N LEU A 99 22.91 7.21 -11.19
CA LEU A 99 22.38 7.98 -10.06
C LEU A 99 22.36 9.46 -10.48
N LYS A 100 21.17 10.00 -10.79
CA LYS A 100 20.90 11.41 -10.48
C LYS A 100 20.33 11.43 -9.07
N THR A 101 21.00 12.17 -8.19
CA THR A 101 20.46 12.65 -6.91
C THR A 101 19.10 13.28 -7.17
N ILE A 102 18.02 12.54 -6.90
CA ILE A 102 16.70 13.16 -6.76
C ILE A 102 16.69 13.76 -5.36
N GLN A 103 17.18 14.99 -5.30
CA GLN A 103 16.69 15.95 -4.34
C GLN A 103 15.16 15.85 -4.41
N LEU A 104 14.53 15.27 -3.38
CA LEU A 104 13.08 15.17 -3.26
C LEU A 104 12.55 16.61 -3.16
N LYS A 105 12.39 17.26 -4.31
CA LYS A 105 11.35 18.26 -4.44
C LYS A 105 10.06 17.53 -4.08
N PRO A 106 9.27 18.04 -3.11
CA PRO A 106 7.95 17.50 -2.85
C PRO A 106 7.16 17.67 -4.15
N THR A 107 7.09 16.61 -4.97
CA THR A 107 6.20 16.54 -6.12
C THR A 107 4.86 16.02 -5.61
N VAL A 108 4.35 16.69 -4.58
CA VAL A 108 2.91 16.79 -4.40
C VAL A 108 2.47 17.45 -5.70
N LYS A 109 1.82 16.73 -6.61
CA LYS A 109 1.03 17.44 -7.61
C LYS A 109 0.02 18.24 -6.79
N PRO A 110 0.07 19.58 -6.84
CA PRO A 110 -0.85 20.37 -6.05
C PRO A 110 -2.27 19.98 -6.48
N LEU A 111 -3.10 19.69 -5.48
CA LEU A 111 -4.49 19.28 -5.63
C LEU A 111 -5.35 20.36 -6.30
N SER A 112 -4.78 21.53 -6.59
CA SER A 112 -5.35 22.70 -7.26
C SER A 112 -5.73 22.45 -8.73
N LYS A 113 -5.96 21.20 -9.13
CA LYS A 113 -6.38 20.81 -10.47
C LYS A 113 -7.47 19.74 -10.49
N ILE A 114 -8.00 19.34 -9.33
CA ILE A 114 -9.11 18.38 -9.25
C ILE A 114 -10.33 19.13 -8.71
N GLU A 115 -11.01 19.83 -9.60
CA GLU A 115 -12.19 20.64 -9.26
C GLU A 115 -13.49 19.96 -9.71
N SER A 116 -13.38 18.92 -10.53
CA SER A 116 -14.54 18.24 -11.10
C SER A 116 -14.49 16.71 -10.97
N LYS A 117 -15.66 16.10 -11.12
CA LYS A 117 -15.82 14.65 -11.26
C LYS A 117 -14.99 14.09 -12.40
N SER A 118 -14.89 14.83 -13.52
CA SER A 118 -14.18 14.39 -14.73
C SER A 118 -12.67 14.37 -14.53
N ASP A 119 -12.11 15.34 -13.80
CA ASP A 119 -10.68 15.39 -13.47
C ASP A 119 -10.30 14.20 -12.58
N LEU A 120 -11.16 13.86 -11.61
CA LEU A 120 -10.96 12.70 -10.76
C LEU A 120 -11.03 11.38 -11.56
N GLU A 121 -11.94 11.30 -12.52
CA GLU A 121 -12.04 10.16 -13.44
C GLU A 121 -10.78 9.99 -14.29
N GLU A 122 -10.26 11.06 -14.91
CA GLU A 122 -9.05 11.00 -15.73
C GLU A 122 -7.83 10.54 -14.94
N ILE A 123 -7.68 11.05 -13.71
CA ILE A 123 -6.61 10.66 -12.79
C ILE A 123 -6.72 9.17 -12.45
N LEU A 124 -7.92 8.68 -12.16
CA LEU A 124 -8.16 7.27 -11.86
C LEU A 124 -7.88 6.37 -13.07
N VAL A 125 -8.23 6.81 -14.27
CA VAL A 125 -7.95 6.08 -15.51
C VAL A 125 -6.44 5.98 -15.71
N LYS A 126 -5.72 7.09 -15.54
CA LYS A 126 -4.27 7.13 -15.65
C LYS A 126 -3.60 6.22 -14.62
N LEU A 127 -4.03 6.31 -13.36
CA LEU A 127 -3.52 5.48 -12.28
C LEU A 127 -3.74 3.99 -12.54
N LEU A 128 -4.91 3.64 -13.08
CA LEU A 128 -5.23 2.25 -13.42
C LEU A 128 -4.42 1.75 -14.63
N LYS A 129 -4.14 2.60 -15.63
CA LYS A 129 -3.23 2.27 -16.75
C LYS A 129 -1.81 2.03 -16.24
N ASP A 130 -1.28 2.91 -15.41
CA ASP A 130 0.06 2.80 -14.83
C ASP A 130 0.19 1.52 -13.98
N LEU A 131 -0.84 1.21 -13.19
CA LEU A 131 -0.92 -0.02 -12.43
C LEU A 131 -1.00 -1.25 -13.34
N LYS A 132 -1.83 -1.24 -14.38
CA LYS A 132 -2.00 -2.38 -15.30
C LYS A 132 -0.70 -2.80 -15.98
N THR A 133 0.23 -1.89 -16.24
CA THR A 133 1.56 -2.22 -16.78
C THR A 133 2.34 -3.21 -15.90
N ASN A 134 2.03 -3.27 -14.60
CA ASN A 134 2.67 -4.16 -13.62
C ASN A 134 1.83 -5.40 -13.27
N TYR A 135 0.59 -5.53 -13.79
CA TYR A 135 -0.32 -6.63 -13.47
C TYR A 135 -0.66 -7.45 -14.73
N LYS A 136 -0.48 -8.78 -14.66
CA LYS A 136 -0.98 -9.70 -15.71
C LYS A 136 -2.50 -9.84 -15.71
N ASP A 137 -3.18 -9.46 -14.62
CA ASP A 137 -4.64 -9.57 -14.48
C ASP A 137 -5.34 -8.30 -14.98
N PRO A 138 -6.43 -8.41 -15.76
CA PRO A 138 -7.21 -7.25 -16.18
C PRO A 138 -7.91 -6.49 -15.04
N TYR A 139 -8.08 -7.09 -13.86
CA TYR A 139 -8.76 -6.51 -12.70
C TYR A 139 -7.78 -6.15 -11.58
N VAL A 140 -7.82 -4.89 -11.15
CA VAL A 140 -7.00 -4.38 -10.06
C VAL A 140 -7.87 -4.15 -8.82
N PRO A 141 -7.44 -4.59 -7.62
CA PRO A 141 -8.16 -4.30 -6.38
C PRO A 141 -8.32 -2.80 -6.15
N ILE A 142 -9.55 -2.36 -5.83
CA ILE A 142 -9.86 -0.94 -5.58
C ILE A 142 -9.04 -0.38 -4.40
N ALA A 143 -8.70 -1.23 -3.44
CA ALA A 143 -7.83 -0.88 -2.32
C ALA A 143 -6.44 -0.41 -2.79
N HIS A 144 -5.88 -1.05 -3.82
CA HIS A 144 -4.56 -0.69 -4.33
C HIS A 144 -4.58 0.67 -5.03
N ILE A 145 -5.65 0.96 -5.77
CA ILE A 145 -5.89 2.27 -6.39
C ILE A 145 -6.02 3.35 -5.31
N ALA A 146 -6.78 3.09 -4.25
CA ALA A 146 -6.93 4.04 -3.15
C ALA A 146 -5.58 4.33 -2.44
N THR A 147 -4.73 3.30 -2.28
CA THR A 147 -3.39 3.45 -1.72
C THR A 147 -2.48 4.26 -2.63
N GLU A 148 -2.42 3.95 -3.92
CA GLU A 148 -1.59 4.70 -4.87
C GLU A 148 -2.07 6.14 -5.05
N PHE A 149 -3.39 6.37 -5.08
CA PHE A 149 -3.96 7.71 -5.08
C PHE A 149 -3.50 8.50 -3.85
N LYS A 150 -3.60 7.90 -2.65
CA LYS A 150 -3.15 8.55 -1.42
C LYS A 150 -1.64 8.82 -1.43
N LYS A 151 -0.82 7.95 -2.02
CA LYS A 151 0.62 8.18 -2.18
C LYS A 151 0.92 9.35 -3.11
N GLN A 152 0.20 9.45 -4.23
CA GLN A 152 0.46 10.49 -5.25
C GLN A 152 -0.09 11.86 -4.84
N TYR A 153 -1.19 11.91 -4.09
CA TYR A 153 -1.92 13.15 -3.79
C TYR A 153 -1.99 13.49 -2.29
N SER A 154 -1.35 12.69 -1.43
CA SER A 154 -1.33 12.84 0.03
C SER A 154 -2.71 12.95 0.71
N ARG A 155 -3.78 12.59 -0.01
CA ARG A 155 -5.17 12.63 0.49
C ARG A 155 -5.92 11.35 0.14
N PRO A 156 -6.77 10.84 1.05
CA PRO A 156 -7.68 9.75 0.73
C PRO A 156 -8.66 10.17 -0.36
N ILE A 157 -8.93 9.28 -1.32
CA ILE A 157 -9.91 9.54 -2.38
C ILE A 157 -11.32 9.80 -1.85
N THR A 158 -11.68 9.17 -0.73
CA THR A 158 -12.95 9.40 -0.04
C THR A 158 -13.08 10.80 0.51
N GLN A 159 -11.96 11.44 0.89
CA GLN A 159 -11.96 12.84 1.32
C GLN A 159 -12.20 13.76 0.12
N LEU A 160 -11.50 13.54 -0.99
CA LEU A 160 -11.71 14.31 -2.21
C LEU A 160 -13.13 14.15 -2.78
N MET A 161 -13.71 12.95 -2.71
CA MET A 161 -15.11 12.74 -3.10
C MET A 161 -16.07 13.60 -2.27
N ARG A 162 -15.82 13.76 -0.96
CA ARG A 162 -16.63 14.65 -0.10
C ARG A 162 -16.43 16.11 -0.48
N ASP A 163 -15.19 16.51 -0.72
CA ASP A 163 -14.85 17.89 -1.13
C ASP A 163 -15.56 18.26 -2.46
N LEU A 164 -15.73 17.29 -3.35
CA LEU A 164 -16.46 17.42 -4.62
C LEU A 164 -17.99 17.15 -4.52
N ASN A 165 -18.52 17.02 -3.30
CA ASN A 165 -19.93 16.69 -3.03
C ASN A 165 -20.45 15.41 -3.71
N LEU A 166 -19.55 14.46 -3.99
CA LEU A 166 -19.84 13.17 -4.59
C LEU A 166 -20.36 12.21 -3.52
N LYS A 167 -21.67 11.94 -3.54
CA LYS A 167 -22.32 11.03 -2.60
C LYS A 167 -22.05 9.57 -2.96
N GLY A 168 -21.74 8.75 -1.96
CA GLY A 168 -21.59 7.30 -2.10
C GLY A 168 -20.23 6.76 -1.65
N THR A 169 -20.08 5.44 -1.70
CA THR A 169 -18.81 4.78 -1.41
C THR A 169 -17.92 4.76 -2.64
N PHE A 170 -16.61 4.68 -2.47
CA PHE A 170 -15.66 4.66 -3.59
C PHE A 170 -15.98 3.59 -4.66
N PRO A 171 -16.42 2.36 -4.32
CA PRO A 171 -16.91 1.40 -5.32
C PRO A 171 -18.16 1.87 -6.08
N LYS A 172 -19.15 2.46 -5.39
CA LYS A 172 -20.36 3.00 -6.06
C LYS A 172 -20.01 4.16 -6.98
N PHE A 173 -19.05 4.99 -6.59
CA PHE A 173 -18.55 6.06 -7.43
C PHE A 173 -17.89 5.52 -8.69
N LEU A 174 -16.95 4.57 -8.58
CA LEU A 174 -16.34 3.93 -9.75
C LEU A 174 -17.38 3.24 -10.63
N GLN A 175 -18.45 2.67 -10.06
CA GLN A 175 -19.56 2.09 -10.82
C GLN A 175 -20.39 3.14 -11.57
N SER A 176 -20.45 4.37 -11.06
CA SER A 176 -21.09 5.50 -11.73
C SER A 176 -20.27 6.09 -12.87
N LEU A 177 -19.01 5.66 -13.03
CA LEU A 177 -18.12 6.07 -14.11
C LEU A 177 -18.21 5.06 -15.26
N GLY A 178 -18.49 5.53 -16.47
CA GLY A 178 -18.63 4.68 -17.66
C GLY A 178 -17.33 3.97 -18.06
N ALA A 179 -16.18 4.55 -17.70
CA ALA A 179 -14.85 4.05 -18.03
C ALA A 179 -14.42 2.80 -17.22
N PHE A 180 -15.15 2.44 -16.16
CA PHE A 180 -14.73 1.39 -15.22
C PHE A 180 -15.73 0.25 -15.14
N LYS A 181 -15.22 -0.98 -15.06
CA LYS A 181 -15.98 -2.20 -14.81
C LYS A 181 -15.61 -2.75 -13.44
N LEU A 182 -16.55 -2.76 -12.51
CA LEU A 182 -16.34 -3.32 -11.19
C LEU A 182 -16.74 -4.79 -11.14
N LYS A 183 -15.97 -5.56 -10.39
CA LYS A 183 -16.27 -6.93 -10.02
C LYS A 183 -16.11 -7.08 -8.51
N LYS A 184 -17.13 -7.62 -7.85
CA LYS A 184 -17.01 -8.03 -6.45
C LYS A 184 -16.49 -9.46 -6.41
N VAL A 185 -15.38 -9.68 -5.74
CA VAL A 185 -14.77 -11.01 -5.55
C VAL A 185 -14.71 -11.27 -4.03
N GLY A 186 -15.62 -12.11 -3.54
CA GLY A 186 -15.81 -12.35 -2.11
C GLY A 186 -16.21 -11.07 -1.36
N LYS A 187 -15.38 -10.64 -0.40
CA LYS A 187 -15.56 -9.40 0.37
C LYS A 187 -14.88 -8.17 -0.24
N ALA A 188 -14.06 -8.33 -1.29
CA ALA A 188 -13.28 -7.25 -1.89
C ALA A 188 -13.86 -6.83 -3.25
N TYR A 189 -13.67 -5.56 -3.60
CA TYR A 189 -14.00 -5.04 -4.92
C TYR A 189 -12.74 -4.87 -5.77
N GLN A 190 -12.83 -5.29 -7.02
CA GLN A 190 -11.82 -5.10 -8.05
C GLN A 190 -12.42 -4.27 -9.19
N VAL A 191 -11.58 -3.56 -9.90
CA VAL A 191 -11.98 -2.70 -11.02
C VAL A 191 -11.04 -2.89 -12.20
N ALA A 192 -11.61 -2.91 -13.39
CA ALA A 192 -10.90 -2.92 -14.66
C ALA A 192 -11.34 -1.71 -15.49
N LEU A 193 -10.52 -1.29 -16.44
CA LEU A 193 -10.98 -0.36 -17.48
C LEU A 193 -11.96 -1.10 -18.39
N ARG A 194 -13.10 -0.47 -18.66
CA ARG A 194 -14.02 -0.93 -19.69
C ARG A 194 -13.37 -0.62 -21.03
N LEU A 195 -13.13 -1.65 -21.83
CA LEU A 195 -12.47 -1.54 -23.15
C LEU A 195 -13.37 -0.88 -24.23
N ASP A 196 -14.42 -0.15 -23.86
CA ASP A 196 -15.34 0.52 -24.79
C ASP A 196 -15.02 2.02 -24.95
N GLY A 197 -13.75 2.39 -25.04
CA GLY A 197 -13.39 3.81 -25.20
C GLY A 197 -11.92 4.13 -25.47
N LEU A 198 -11.10 3.15 -25.86
CA LEU A 198 -9.73 3.43 -26.32
C LEU A 198 -9.42 2.87 -27.71
N ASN A 199 -10.45 2.59 -28.52
CA ASN A 199 -10.33 2.31 -29.96
C ASN A 199 -11.61 2.78 -30.67
N ALA A 200 -11.67 4.08 -30.99
CA ALA A 200 -12.52 4.61 -32.06
C ALA A 200 -11.98 5.97 -32.54
N LEU A 201 -10.66 6.03 -32.77
CA LEU A 201 -10.03 7.07 -33.59
C LEU A 201 -8.56 6.73 -33.85
N VAL A 202 -8.28 5.55 -34.37
CA VAL A 202 -7.33 5.36 -35.48
C VAL A 202 -7.74 4.06 -36.17
N ILE A 203 -7.73 4.07 -37.50
CA ILE A 203 -8.05 3.00 -38.44
C ILE A 203 -9.54 2.92 -38.82
N GLU A 204 -9.97 3.84 -39.69
CA GLU A 204 -10.40 3.43 -41.03
C GLU A 204 -10.08 4.55 -42.04
N GLN A 205 -9.19 4.17 -42.98
CA GLN A 205 -8.91 4.70 -44.33
C GLN A 205 -8.28 6.10 -44.49
#